data_AF-A0A3P6SEX6-F1
#
_entry.id   AF-A0A3P6SEX6-F1
#
_cell.length_a   1.000
_cell.length_b   1.000
_cell.length_c   1.000
_cell.angle_alpha   90.00
_cell.angle_beta   90.00
_cell.angle_gamma   90.00
#
_symmetry.space_group_name_H-M   'P 1'
#
loop_
_entity.id
_entity.type
_entity.pdbx_description
1 polymer ?
#
loop_
_entity_poly.entity_id
_entity_poly.type
_entity_poly.pdbx_seq_one_letter_code
_entity_poly.pdbx_strand_id
1 'polypeptide(L)'
;MYGQQQKAPRWKDCIVHTMERLEHMQYATSAIYIRKAFDQESKNVTLEMIDDLQEVFHEILTTSDWMDNQTKASALDKANQMLRQIAYPDFILDDEKLDAYYDSLDVHGTDSYTDMLEKVARWGIEYAFKKLMRPVDRSEYNFNSAIVNAYYSPTSNTISQTTDLF
;
A
#
# COMPACT_ATOMS: atom_id res chain seq x y z
N MET A 1 -22.52 -11.41 -12.97
CA MET A 1 -23.22 -10.39 -13.80
C MET A 1 -23.91 -9.43 -12.84
N TYR A 2 -23.45 -8.17 -12.73
CA TYR A 2 -23.84 -7.23 -11.65
C TYR A 2 -25.12 -6.40 -11.95
N GLY A 3 -25.95 -6.83 -12.90
CA GLY A 3 -27.19 -6.10 -13.25
C GLY A 3 -26.99 -4.73 -13.90
N GLN A 4 -25.76 -4.33 -14.24
CA GLN A 4 -25.50 -3.05 -14.88
C GLN A 4 -25.91 -3.05 -16.36
N GLN A 5 -26.72 -2.05 -16.73
CA GLN A 5 -27.24 -1.88 -18.10
C GLN A 5 -26.26 -1.18 -19.04
N GLN A 6 -25.29 -0.43 -18.51
CA GLN A 6 -24.27 0.29 -19.29
C GLN A 6 -22.90 0.13 -18.63
N LYS A 7 -21.84 0.15 -19.45
CA LYS A 7 -20.46 0.18 -18.95
C LYS A 7 -20.14 1.55 -18.37
N ALA A 8 -19.18 1.60 -17.45
CA ALA A 8 -18.67 2.85 -16.94
C ALA A 8 -18.05 3.70 -18.09
N PRO A 9 -17.96 5.03 -17.91
CA PRO A 9 -17.24 5.88 -18.85
C PRO A 9 -15.80 5.42 -19.05
N ARG A 10 -15.29 5.47 -20.29
CA ARG A 10 -13.96 4.96 -20.65
C ARG A 10 -12.84 5.50 -19.77
N TRP A 11 -12.88 6.79 -19.42
CA TRP A 11 -11.86 7.40 -18.56
C TRP A 11 -11.80 6.73 -17.18
N LYS A 12 -12.96 6.35 -16.62
CA LYS A 12 -13.05 5.69 -15.32
C LYS A 12 -12.48 4.27 -15.40
N ASP A 13 -12.79 3.55 -16.48
CA ASP A 13 -12.19 2.25 -16.76
C ASP A 13 -10.66 2.33 -16.88
N CYS A 14 -10.13 3.34 -17.59
CA CYS A 14 -8.68 3.55 -17.71
C CYS A 14 -8.00 3.87 -16.38
N ILE A 15 -8.61 4.69 -15.54
CA ILE A 15 -8.10 5.01 -14.20
C ILE A 15 -8.09 3.77 -13.32
N VAL A 16 -9.21 3.05 -13.22
CA VAL A 16 -9.30 1.80 -12.44
C VAL A 16 -8.29 0.77 -12.96
N HIS A 17 -8.15 0.66 -14.27
CA HIS A 17 -7.17 -0.25 -14.86
C HIS A 17 -5.73 0.11 -14.45
N THR A 18 -5.38 1.39 -14.48
CA THR A 18 -4.02 1.84 -14.14
C THR A 18 -3.75 1.77 -12.64
N MET A 19 -4.74 2.06 -11.81
CA MET A 19 -4.60 2.11 -10.35
C MET A 19 -4.66 0.74 -9.68
N GLU A 20 -5.53 -0.16 -10.17
CA GLU A 20 -5.86 -1.43 -9.50
C GLU A 20 -5.41 -2.67 -10.28
N ARG A 21 -5.35 -2.61 -11.61
CA ARG A 21 -5.10 -3.81 -12.44
C ARG A 21 -3.70 -3.88 -13.03
N LEU A 22 -3.07 -2.73 -13.28
CA LEU A 22 -1.66 -2.66 -13.62
C LEU A 22 -0.87 -2.78 -12.33
N GLU A 23 -0.53 -4.02 -12.00
CA GLU A 23 0.40 -4.33 -10.92
C GLU A 23 1.66 -3.46 -11.06
N HIS A 24 2.16 -2.97 -9.93
CA HIS A 24 3.36 -2.14 -9.81
C HIS A 24 3.24 -0.68 -10.27
N MET A 25 2.08 -0.23 -10.79
CA MET A 25 1.81 1.20 -11.07
C MET A 25 1.23 1.97 -9.87
N GLN A 26 1.09 1.32 -8.70
CA GLN A 26 0.48 1.93 -7.53
C GLN A 26 1.25 3.15 -7.02
N TYR A 27 2.58 3.15 -7.07
CA TYR A 27 3.37 4.27 -6.54
C TYR A 27 3.27 5.51 -7.41
N ALA A 28 3.38 5.37 -8.74
CA ALA A 28 3.20 6.49 -9.67
C ALA A 28 1.81 7.13 -9.54
N THR A 29 0.75 6.31 -9.52
CA THR A 29 -0.63 6.81 -9.38
C THR A 29 -0.91 7.38 -8.00
N SER A 30 -0.35 6.78 -6.94
CA SER A 30 -0.42 7.33 -5.58
C SER A 30 0.27 8.68 -5.49
N ALA A 31 1.47 8.85 -6.05
CA ALA A 31 2.20 10.11 -6.03
C ALA A 31 1.37 11.26 -6.63
N ILE A 32 0.70 11.00 -7.77
CA ILE A 32 -0.19 11.98 -8.42
C ILE A 32 -1.35 12.37 -7.50
N TYR A 33 -1.99 11.39 -6.85
CA TYR A 33 -3.11 11.63 -5.94
C TYR A 33 -2.66 12.39 -4.70
N ILE A 34 -1.61 11.94 -4.02
CA ILE A 34 -1.11 12.53 -2.77
C ILE A 34 -0.71 13.99 -2.98
N ARG A 35 0.06 14.28 -4.03
CA ARG A 35 0.51 15.66 -4.33
C ARG A 35 -0.65 16.63 -4.59
N LYS A 36 -1.81 16.12 -4.99
CA LYS A 36 -2.95 16.95 -5.41
C LYS A 36 -4.05 17.06 -4.36
N ALA A 37 -4.31 15.99 -3.62
CA ALA A 37 -5.54 15.83 -2.86
C ALA A 37 -5.34 15.44 -1.40
N PHE A 38 -4.14 15.03 -0.98
CA PHE A 38 -3.92 14.54 0.37
C PHE A 38 -3.25 15.59 1.26
N ASP A 39 -3.81 15.79 2.44
CA ASP A 39 -3.26 16.64 3.48
C ASP A 39 -2.28 15.87 4.36
N GLN A 40 -1.07 16.40 4.52
CA GLN A 40 -0.01 15.76 5.30
C GLN A 40 -0.33 15.73 6.80
N GLU A 41 -1.04 16.74 7.31
CA GLU A 41 -1.40 16.80 8.73
C GLU A 41 -2.30 15.62 9.11
N SER A 42 -3.20 15.24 8.21
CA SER A 42 -4.08 14.07 8.38
C SER A 42 -3.29 12.75 8.58
N LYS A 43 -2.13 12.56 7.92
CA LYS A 43 -1.25 11.40 8.16
C LYS A 43 -0.66 11.40 9.56
N ASN A 44 -0.24 12.57 10.06
CA ASN A 44 0.36 12.68 11.39
C ASN A 44 -0.67 12.42 12.49
N VAL A 45 -1.86 13.03 12.39
CA VAL A 45 -2.97 12.79 13.34
C VAL A 45 -3.33 11.30 13.39
N THR A 46 -3.36 10.64 12.23
CA THR A 46 -3.64 9.19 12.18
C THR A 46 -2.56 8.36 12.86
N LEU A 47 -1.29 8.72 12.67
CA LEU A 47 -0.19 8.02 13.32
C LEU A 47 -0.29 8.14 14.84
N GLU A 48 -0.60 9.33 15.37
CA GLU A 48 -0.86 9.54 16.80
C GLU A 48 -2.03 8.69 17.29
N MET A 49 -3.15 8.67 16.57
CA MET A 49 -4.30 7.82 16.93
C MET A 49 -3.95 6.34 16.96
N ILE A 50 -3.09 5.86 16.06
CA ILE A 50 -2.65 4.46 16.04
C ILE A 50 -1.74 4.16 17.23
N ASP A 51 -0.87 5.11 17.61
CA ASP A 51 -0.04 4.97 18.79
C ASP A 51 -0.90 4.86 20.06
N ASP A 52 -1.93 5.70 20.20
CA ASP A 52 -2.89 5.62 21.32
C ASP A 52 -3.64 4.27 21.34
N LEU A 53 -4.09 3.79 20.17
CA LEU A 53 -4.76 2.49 20.06
C LEU A 53 -3.83 1.32 20.41
N GLN A 54 -2.55 1.41 20.07
CA GLN A 54 -1.56 0.41 20.44
C GLN A 54 -1.34 0.40 21.95
N GLU A 55 -1.27 1.56 22.61
CA GLU A 55 -1.15 1.64 24.07
C GLU A 55 -2.34 0.98 24.77
N VAL A 56 -3.56 1.31 24.36
CA VAL A 56 -4.78 0.69 24.92
C VAL A 56 -4.81 -0.82 24.66
N PHE A 57 -4.37 -1.28 23.49
CA PHE A 57 -4.28 -2.71 23.20
C PHE A 57 -3.29 -3.43 24.12
N HIS A 58 -2.17 -2.79 24.46
CA HIS A 58 -1.21 -3.31 25.43
C HIS A 58 -1.82 -3.44 26.83
N GLU A 59 -2.58 -2.45 27.28
CA GLU A 59 -3.30 -2.51 28.56
C GLU A 59 -4.32 -3.67 28.58
N ILE A 60 -5.08 -3.84 27.50
CA ILE A 60 -6.04 -4.94 27.37
C ILE A 60 -5.33 -6.30 27.45
N LEU A 61 -4.19 -6.47 26.76
CA LEU A 61 -3.43 -7.72 26.80
C LEU A 61 -2.89 -8.03 28.19
N THR A 62 -2.39 -7.03 28.91
CA THR A 62 -1.81 -7.22 30.25
C THR A 62 -2.86 -7.53 31.31
N THR A 63 -4.01 -6.86 31.24
CA THR A 63 -5.14 -7.01 32.19
C THR A 63 -6.05 -8.20 31.89
N SER A 64 -5.86 -8.89 30.76
CA SER A 64 -6.71 -10.00 30.36
C SER A 64 -6.61 -11.23 31.29
N ASP A 65 -7.72 -11.70 31.83
CA ASP A 65 -7.71 -12.85 32.76
C ASP A 65 -7.74 -14.23 32.09
N TRP A 66 -8.04 -14.29 30.78
CA TRP A 66 -8.20 -15.57 30.07
C TRP A 66 -6.89 -16.12 29.48
N MET A 67 -5.84 -15.28 29.36
CA MET A 67 -4.52 -15.67 28.85
C MET A 67 -3.52 -15.90 29.98
N ASP A 68 -2.72 -16.95 29.87
CA ASP A 68 -1.55 -17.14 30.72
C ASP A 68 -0.43 -16.13 30.41
N ASN A 69 0.54 -16.02 31.31
CA ASN A 69 1.63 -15.04 31.20
C ASN A 69 2.53 -15.26 29.97
N GLN A 70 2.73 -16.50 29.52
CA GLN A 70 3.55 -16.81 28.35
C GLN A 70 2.85 -16.37 27.05
N THR A 71 1.54 -16.63 26.97
CA THR A 71 0.69 -16.20 25.86
C THR A 71 0.62 -14.68 25.80
N LYS A 72 0.44 -13.99 26.95
CA LYS A 72 0.48 -12.52 27.03
C LYS A 72 1.80 -11.94 26.53
N ALA A 73 2.93 -12.49 26.97
CA ALA A 73 4.24 -12.02 26.54
C ALA A 73 4.44 -12.15 25.02
N SER A 74 3.97 -13.26 24.44
CA SER A 74 4.04 -13.49 22.98
C SER A 74 3.13 -12.55 22.20
N ALA A 75 1.93 -12.26 22.73
CA ALA A 75 0.99 -11.31 22.12
C ALA A 75 1.53 -9.87 22.16
N LEU A 76 2.14 -9.47 23.27
CA LEU A 76 2.78 -8.16 23.42
C LEU A 76 3.99 -8.01 22.49
N ASP A 77 4.82 -9.05 22.37
CA ASP A 77 5.95 -9.05 21.43
C ASP A 77 5.47 -8.87 19.99
N LYS A 78 4.41 -9.60 19.59
CA LYS A 78 3.78 -9.42 18.27
C LYS A 78 3.23 -8.01 18.07
N ALA A 79 2.56 -7.44 19.07
CA ALA A 79 2.01 -6.08 18.99
C ALA A 79 3.12 -5.03 18.82
N ASN A 80 4.20 -5.16 19.59
CA ASN A 80 5.38 -4.29 19.50
C ASN A 80 6.08 -4.34 18.13
N GLN A 81 6.13 -5.52 17.50
CA GLN A 81 6.78 -5.71 16.20
C GLN A 81 5.88 -5.40 15.00
N MET A 82 4.69 -4.83 15.24
CA MET A 82 3.72 -4.53 14.21
C MET A 82 4.10 -3.26 13.46
N LEU A 83 4.21 -3.36 12.13
CA LEU A 83 4.53 -2.22 11.28
C LEU A 83 3.26 -1.44 10.92
N ARG A 84 3.42 -0.13 10.75
CA ARG A 84 2.35 0.79 10.40
C ARG A 84 2.63 1.39 9.03
N GLN A 85 1.79 1.07 8.06
CA GLN A 85 1.87 1.59 6.70
C GLN A 85 0.68 2.51 6.44
N ILE A 86 0.84 3.78 6.77
CA ILE A 86 -0.25 4.75 6.73
C ILE A 86 -0.10 5.65 5.51
N ALA A 87 -1.22 5.85 4.82
CA ALA A 87 -1.40 6.73 3.69
C ALA A 87 -0.57 6.33 2.46
N TYR A 88 0.74 6.53 2.52
CA TYR A 88 1.68 6.31 1.42
C TYR A 88 3.13 6.22 1.95
N PRO A 89 4.05 5.56 1.21
CA PRO A 89 5.46 5.55 1.57
C PRO A 89 6.18 6.82 1.11
N ASP A 90 7.03 7.40 1.95
CA ASP A 90 7.56 8.76 1.75
C ASP A 90 8.35 8.94 0.44
N PHE A 91 8.97 7.87 -0.08
CA PHE A 91 9.79 7.94 -1.29
C PHE A 91 8.99 8.34 -2.55
N ILE A 92 7.66 8.16 -2.58
CA ILE A 92 6.86 8.50 -3.78
C ILE A 92 6.72 10.01 -4.00
N LEU A 93 7.05 10.82 -2.97
CA LEU A 93 7.07 12.28 -3.07
C LEU A 93 8.44 12.82 -3.53
N ASP A 94 9.44 11.95 -3.62
CA ASP A 94 10.78 12.26 -4.11
C ASP A 94 10.88 11.75 -5.55
N ASP A 95 10.94 12.68 -6.51
CA ASP A 95 10.96 12.34 -7.94
C ASP A 95 12.14 11.45 -8.30
N GLU A 96 13.33 11.70 -7.74
CA GLU A 96 14.52 10.89 -8.04
C GLU A 96 14.36 9.44 -7.55
N LYS A 97 13.78 9.25 -6.37
CA LYS A 97 13.53 7.90 -5.83
C LYS A 97 12.41 7.18 -6.57
N LEU A 98 11.36 7.90 -6.96
CA LEU A 98 10.25 7.34 -7.71
C LEU A 98 10.71 6.92 -9.11
N ASP A 99 11.51 7.76 -9.79
CA ASP A 99 12.09 7.43 -11.08
C ASP A 99 13.06 6.25 -10.97
N ALA A 100 13.90 6.22 -9.93
CA ALA A 100 14.80 5.08 -9.68
C ALA A 100 14.04 3.75 -9.47
N TYR A 101 12.84 3.80 -8.88
CA TYR A 101 11.98 2.62 -8.74
C TYR A 101 11.50 2.09 -10.12
N TYR A 102 11.26 3.00 -11.07
CA TYR A 102 10.77 2.69 -12.42
C TYR A 102 11.85 2.70 -13.52
N ASP A 103 13.15 2.81 -13.17
CA ASP A 103 14.26 3.02 -14.12
C ASP A 103 14.33 1.96 -15.23
N SER A 104 13.97 0.70 -14.93
CA SER A 104 13.97 -0.37 -15.93
C SER A 104 12.66 -0.52 -16.71
N LEU A 105 11.69 0.39 -16.53
CA LEU A 105 10.42 0.40 -17.25
C LEU A 105 10.47 1.44 -18.38
N ASP A 106 10.48 0.96 -19.62
CA ASP A 106 10.62 1.80 -20.80
C ASP A 106 9.30 1.96 -21.57
N VAL A 107 8.49 2.97 -21.20
CA VAL A 107 7.21 3.30 -21.83
C VAL A 107 7.28 4.66 -22.53
N HIS A 108 6.94 4.72 -23.81
CA HIS A 108 6.96 5.93 -24.63
C HIS A 108 5.57 6.38 -25.02
N GLY A 109 5.36 7.69 -25.18
CA GLY A 109 4.08 8.23 -25.68
C GLY A 109 3.73 7.81 -27.11
N THR A 110 4.69 7.27 -27.87
CA THR A 110 4.49 6.69 -29.21
C THR A 110 4.05 5.23 -29.18
N ASP A 111 4.13 4.55 -28.03
CA ASP A 111 3.72 3.16 -27.90
C ASP A 111 2.20 3.03 -28.07
N SER A 112 1.76 1.94 -28.71
CA SER A 112 0.33 1.61 -28.70
C SER A 112 -0.09 1.21 -27.29
N TYR A 113 -1.40 1.29 -26.99
CA TYR A 113 -1.90 0.85 -25.69
C TYR A 113 -1.52 -0.60 -25.35
N THR A 114 -1.54 -1.49 -26.36
CA THR A 114 -1.14 -2.88 -26.18
C THR A 114 0.35 -3.03 -25.89
N ASP A 115 1.21 -2.24 -26.53
CA ASP A 115 2.66 -2.27 -26.27
C ASP A 115 2.97 -1.78 -24.85
N MET A 116 2.30 -0.70 -24.41
CA MET A 116 2.42 -0.22 -23.03
C MET A 116 2.03 -1.29 -22.01
N LEU A 117 0.91 -1.99 -22.25
CA LEU A 117 0.47 -3.08 -21.37
C LEU A 117 1.49 -4.23 -21.32
N GLU A 118 2.03 -4.63 -22.47
CA GLU A 118 3.03 -5.71 -22.52
C GLU A 118 4.30 -5.32 -21.76
N LYS A 119 4.80 -4.10 -21.98
CA LYS A 119 6.00 -3.56 -21.32
C LYS A 119 5.84 -3.52 -19.81
N VAL A 120 4.72 -2.99 -19.31
CA VAL A 120 4.42 -2.93 -17.86
C VAL A 120 4.30 -4.34 -17.27
N ALA A 121 3.59 -5.25 -17.95
CA ALA A 121 3.43 -6.63 -17.46
C ALA A 121 4.77 -7.38 -17.40
N ARG A 122 5.60 -7.26 -18.44
CA ARG A 122 6.94 -7.85 -18.48
C ARG A 122 7.80 -7.33 -17.34
N TRP A 123 7.82 -6.01 -17.15
CA TRP A 123 8.57 -5.38 -16.07
C TRP A 123 8.12 -5.86 -14.68
N GLY A 124 6.81 -5.95 -14.44
CA GLY A 124 6.26 -6.46 -13.17
C GLY A 124 6.67 -7.90 -12.88
N ILE A 125 6.62 -8.78 -13.89
CA ILE A 125 7.10 -10.16 -13.77
C ILE A 125 8.59 -10.20 -13.42
N GLU A 126 9.42 -9.44 -14.13
CA GLU A 126 10.86 -9.37 -13.86
C GLU A 126 11.17 -8.83 -12.46
N TYR A 127 10.44 -7.80 -12.00
CA TYR A 127 10.53 -7.26 -10.65
C TYR A 127 10.21 -8.34 -9.61
N ALA A 128 9.09 -9.07 -9.78
CA ALA A 128 8.70 -10.15 -8.89
C ALA A 128 9.76 -11.28 -8.82
N PHE A 129 10.32 -11.71 -9.95
CA PHE A 129 11.39 -12.71 -9.98
C PHE A 129 12.68 -12.23 -9.30
N LYS A 130 13.05 -10.94 -9.46
CA LYS A 130 14.21 -10.35 -8.76
C LYS A 130 14.02 -10.37 -7.24
N LYS A 131 12.79 -10.20 -6.75
CA LYS A 131 12.47 -10.27 -5.32
C LYS A 131 12.69 -11.66 -4.72
N LEU A 132 12.53 -12.74 -5.49
CA LEU A 132 12.81 -14.11 -5.00
C LEU A 132 14.27 -14.31 -4.59
N MET A 133 15.19 -13.49 -5.10
CA MET A 133 16.62 -13.57 -4.80
C MET A 133 17.04 -12.68 -3.61
N ARG A 134 16.10 -11.98 -2.97
CA ARG A 134 16.37 -11.04 -1.88
C ARG A 134 15.55 -11.38 -0.64
N PRO A 135 15.99 -10.96 0.56
CA PRO A 135 15.15 -11.02 1.75
C PRO A 135 13.84 -10.25 1.55
N VAL A 136 12.78 -10.69 2.22
CA VAL A 136 11.49 -10.01 2.20
C VAL A 136 11.64 -8.63 2.86
N ASP A 137 11.32 -7.58 2.11
CA ASP A 137 11.19 -6.24 2.63
C ASP A 137 9.78 -6.03 3.20
N ARG A 138 9.67 -5.87 4.51
CA ARG A 138 8.40 -5.64 5.20
C ARG A 138 7.93 -4.17 5.12
N SER A 139 8.79 -3.27 4.64
CA SER A 139 8.49 -1.84 4.52
C SER A 139 7.77 -1.48 3.21
N GLU A 140 7.71 -2.41 2.25
CA GLU A 140 7.07 -2.18 0.95
C GLU A 140 5.54 -2.14 1.07
N TYR A 141 4.94 -1.13 0.45
CA TYR A 141 3.49 -0.92 0.46
C TYR A 141 2.86 -1.68 -0.71
N ASN A 142 1.97 -2.61 -0.39
CA ASN A 142 1.27 -3.43 -1.40
C ASN A 142 -0.14 -2.90 -1.72
N PHE A 143 -0.33 -1.59 -1.65
CA PHE A 143 -1.61 -0.94 -1.93
C PHE A 143 -1.42 0.40 -2.64
N ASN A 144 -2.46 0.84 -3.33
CA ASN A 144 -2.56 2.17 -3.89
C ASN A 144 -3.18 3.12 -2.87
N SER A 145 -2.55 4.26 -2.62
CA SER A 145 -3.02 5.24 -1.64
C SER A 145 -4.41 5.76 -1.98
N ALA A 146 -4.74 5.92 -3.26
CA ALA A 146 -6.02 6.46 -3.71
C ALA A 146 -7.20 5.46 -3.64
N ILE A 147 -6.99 4.26 -3.10
CA ILE A 147 -8.07 3.34 -2.76
C ILE A 147 -8.61 3.73 -1.37
N VAL A 148 -9.88 3.47 -1.07
CA VAL A 148 -10.47 3.67 0.28
C VAL A 148 -10.52 2.31 0.98
N ASN A 149 -9.54 1.97 1.83
CA ASN A 149 -9.55 0.72 2.57
C ASN A 149 -8.52 0.66 3.71
N ALA A 150 -8.65 -0.37 4.56
CA ALA A 150 -7.67 -0.72 5.57
C ALA A 150 -7.47 -2.25 5.60
N TYR A 151 -6.24 -2.69 5.87
CA TYR A 151 -5.85 -4.09 5.80
C TYR A 151 -4.91 -4.46 6.95
N TYR A 152 -4.92 -5.74 7.31
CA TYR A 152 -3.87 -6.35 8.13
C TYR A 152 -3.23 -7.48 7.36
N SER A 153 -1.90 -7.49 7.29
CA SER A 153 -1.10 -8.54 6.67
C SER A 153 -0.46 -9.43 7.75
N PRO A 154 -0.91 -10.70 7.92
CA PRO A 154 -0.36 -11.59 8.94
C PRO A 154 1.09 -11.98 8.70
N THR A 155 1.51 -12.11 7.44
CA THR A 155 2.86 -12.56 7.05
C THR A 155 3.92 -11.50 7.32
N SER A 156 3.58 -10.22 7.16
CA SER A 156 4.47 -9.09 7.46
C SER A 156 4.20 -8.45 8.81
N ASN A 157 3.17 -8.88 9.54
CA ASN A 157 2.67 -8.26 10.77
C ASN A 157 2.53 -6.73 10.60
N THR A 158 1.74 -6.32 9.61
CA THR A 158 1.61 -4.92 9.20
C THR A 158 0.13 -4.52 9.17
N ILE A 159 -0.18 -3.36 9.76
CA ILE A 159 -1.45 -2.66 9.53
C ILE A 159 -1.23 -1.63 8.43
N SER A 160 -2.11 -1.63 7.45
CA SER A 160 -2.07 -0.74 6.29
C SER A 160 -3.37 0.05 6.22
N GLN A 161 -3.28 1.37 6.10
CA GLN A 161 -4.45 2.24 5.94
C GLN A 161 -4.20 3.20 4.78
N THR A 162 -5.15 3.29 3.85
CA THR A 162 -5.05 4.17 2.67
C THR A 162 -5.57 5.58 2.97
N THR A 163 -5.39 6.52 2.05
CA THR A 163 -5.57 7.96 2.33
C THR A 163 -6.99 8.49 2.36
N ASP A 164 -7.95 7.80 1.76
CA ASP A 164 -9.29 8.35 1.52
C ASP A 164 -10.32 7.83 2.56
N LEU A 165 -9.81 7.40 3.73
CA LEU A 165 -10.59 7.08 4.94
C LEU A 165 -10.64 8.26 5.94
N PHE A 166 -10.12 9.43 5.57
CA PHE A 166 -10.05 10.65 6.39
C PHE A 166 -11.00 11.73 5.88
#